data_AF-A0ABD6W4U1-F1
#
_entry.id   AF-A0ABD6W4U1-F1
#
_cell.length_a   1.000
_cell.length_b   1.000
_cell.length_c   1.000
_cell.angle_alpha   90.00
_cell.angle_beta   90.00
_cell.angle_gamma   90.00
#
_symmetry.space_group_name_H-M   'P 1'
#
loop_
_entity.id
_entity.type
_entity.pdbx_description
1 polymer ?
#
loop_
_entity_poly.entity_id
_entity_poly.type
_entity_poly.pdbx_seq_one_letter_code
_entity_poly.pdbx_strand_id
1 'polypeptide(L)'
;MHGGRVSTGARSAARGPTRKVNGSSPTWGEKRASTSTSPSTSGSDCPGTGVDDRRPGWQEGPLRSRRERSIVRGWASSRSRGPLPSTQRSPLDRMRRRPRRCQAGRMTPQPTRLRPFGPSGATVTRLTLGTSWRPERVADLDRVPALERVLGSDPGSRAVSVIDTSNEYAGGHSERLIGEALEALGGVPEGITVVTKLDRDPSTGSYSAERMRRSLDESRERLGMDVLPLLSLHDPERISYDEAFAEDGPVRALVAMKDCGVALSIGISGGPAPMLRHYVDTGLFDAVTTHNRFTLVDRSSEELIDASVDRGVIVVNAAVYGGGALARWLEPVASYAYQAAPREIVDAVAAMGAACDRAGVPLAAAALRFSTRDPRVTTTVVGATSAEHYDAFVADDGLEIPDALFEELESLAPPSTLWQDAPGSTWPR
;
A
#
# COMPACT_ATOMS: atom_id res chain seq x y z
N MET A 1 7.36 -4.90 61.01
CA MET A 1 6.57 -5.30 62.19
C MET A 1 5.42 -6.15 61.67
N HIS A 2 5.53 -7.48 61.83
CA HIS A 2 4.62 -8.33 62.64
C HIS A 2 3.16 -8.29 62.15
N GLY A 3 2.51 -9.36 61.71
CA GLY A 3 2.86 -10.78 61.67
C GLY A 3 1.59 -11.66 61.70
N GLY A 4 1.65 -12.84 61.04
CA GLY A 4 0.82 -14.03 61.31
C GLY A 4 -0.30 -14.30 60.28
N ARG A 5 -0.18 -15.25 59.32
CA ARG A 5 -0.11 -16.74 59.38
C ARG A 5 -1.43 -17.39 59.85
N VAL A 6 -1.92 -18.55 59.40
CA VAL A 6 -1.62 -19.62 58.40
C VAL A 6 -2.80 -20.61 58.49
N SER A 7 -3.13 -21.34 57.41
CA SER A 7 -3.44 -22.81 57.36
C SER A 7 -4.39 -23.12 56.18
N THR A 8 -3.91 -23.69 55.07
CA THR A 8 -3.59 -25.11 54.75
C THR A 8 -4.81 -25.99 54.49
N GLY A 9 -4.89 -26.53 53.28
CA GLY A 9 -5.73 -27.68 52.92
C GLY A 9 -5.30 -28.28 51.58
N ALA A 10 -4.37 -29.23 51.61
CA ALA A 10 -3.97 -30.08 50.50
C ALA A 10 -4.71 -31.43 50.56
N ARG A 11 -5.04 -32.04 49.41
CA ARG A 11 -5.26 -33.49 49.13
C ARG A 11 -5.22 -33.63 47.59
N SER A 12 -4.21 -34.24 46.98
CA SER A 12 -3.84 -35.68 46.89
C SER A 12 -4.44 -36.38 45.65
N ALA A 13 -3.53 -37.07 44.96
CA ALA A 13 -3.61 -37.78 43.68
C ALA A 13 -4.43 -39.10 43.66
N ALA A 14 -4.81 -39.54 42.46
CA ALA A 14 -4.88 -40.95 41.99
C ALA A 14 -4.97 -40.94 40.45
N ARG A 15 -3.95 -41.36 39.69
CA ARG A 15 -3.67 -42.73 39.14
C ARG A 15 -4.83 -43.33 38.32
N GLY A 16 -4.55 -43.59 37.03
CA GLY A 16 -5.47 -44.13 36.01
C GLY A 16 -5.77 -45.63 36.11
N PRO A 17 -6.29 -46.23 35.02
CA PRO A 17 -5.43 -47.20 34.32
C PRO A 17 -5.55 -47.22 32.79
N THR A 18 -4.48 -47.75 32.20
CA THR A 18 -4.30 -48.20 30.82
C THR A 18 -5.11 -49.44 30.48
N ARG A 19 -5.52 -49.58 29.20
CA ARG A 19 -5.65 -50.89 28.55
C ARG A 19 -5.48 -50.81 27.02
N LYS A 20 -4.45 -51.48 26.52
CA LYS A 20 -4.27 -51.96 25.14
C LYS A 20 -5.11 -53.22 24.93
N VAL A 21 -5.45 -53.54 23.67
CA VAL A 21 -4.97 -54.73 22.91
C VAL A 21 -5.92 -55.05 21.72
N ASN A 22 -5.30 -55.14 20.52
CA ASN A 22 -5.54 -55.93 19.29
C ASN A 22 -6.96 -56.03 18.70
N GLY A 23 -7.19 -56.05 17.38
CA GLY A 23 -6.32 -56.15 16.20
C GLY A 23 -7.12 -56.81 15.07
N SER A 24 -6.86 -56.48 13.80
CA SER A 24 -6.91 -57.37 12.61
C SER A 24 -6.83 -56.58 11.31
N SER A 25 -5.87 -56.96 10.47
CA SER A 25 -5.73 -56.61 9.05
C SER A 25 -6.76 -57.37 8.19
N PRO A 26 -6.90 -57.00 6.90
CA PRO A 26 -6.18 -57.79 5.89
C PRO A 26 -5.52 -56.97 4.77
N THR A 27 -4.51 -57.62 4.20
CA THR A 27 -3.61 -57.30 3.09
C THR A 27 -4.27 -57.27 1.71
N TRP A 28 -3.59 -56.63 0.73
CA TRP A 28 -3.42 -56.92 -0.72
C TRP A 28 -3.28 -55.57 -1.45
N GLY A 29 -2.27 -55.24 -2.27
CA GLY A 29 -1.11 -55.96 -2.79
C GLY A 29 -0.17 -54.98 -3.52
N GLU A 30 1.09 -55.37 -3.64
CA GLU A 30 2.17 -54.65 -4.32
C GLU A 30 1.95 -54.52 -5.84
N LYS A 31 2.24 -53.35 -6.42
CA LYS A 31 2.81 -53.26 -7.78
C LYS A 31 3.77 -52.07 -7.93
N ARG A 32 5.06 -52.42 -7.93
CA ARG A 32 6.20 -51.97 -8.76
C ARG A 32 6.33 -50.48 -9.11
N ALA A 33 7.46 -49.94 -8.65
CA ALA A 33 8.15 -48.78 -9.15
C ALA A 33 8.48 -48.91 -10.66
N SER A 34 8.29 -47.81 -11.38
CA SER A 34 9.00 -47.53 -12.63
C SER A 34 9.70 -46.18 -12.49
N THR A 35 11.03 -46.23 -12.39
CA THR A 35 11.93 -45.10 -12.53
C THR A 35 11.91 -44.59 -13.96
N SER A 36 11.55 -43.31 -14.16
CA SER A 36 11.85 -42.55 -15.37
C SER A 36 12.68 -41.33 -14.99
N THR A 37 13.99 -41.45 -15.17
CA THR A 37 14.96 -40.36 -15.16
C THR A 37 14.71 -39.44 -16.35
N SER A 38 14.69 -38.13 -16.11
CA SER A 38 14.83 -37.09 -17.13
C SER A 38 15.62 -35.92 -16.54
N PRO A 39 16.40 -35.20 -17.37
CA PRO A 39 17.75 -34.80 -17.02
C PRO A 39 17.82 -33.53 -16.18
N SER A 40 18.79 -33.52 -15.28
CA SER A 40 19.27 -32.35 -14.55
C SER A 40 19.72 -31.26 -15.51
N THR A 41 18.95 -30.18 -15.61
CA THR A 41 19.47 -28.89 -16.05
C THR A 41 20.24 -28.28 -14.90
N SER A 42 21.54 -28.11 -15.14
CA SER A 42 22.55 -27.44 -14.33
C SER A 42 22.05 -26.14 -13.70
N GLY A 43 22.39 -25.96 -12.42
CA GLY A 43 22.02 -24.79 -11.62
C GLY A 43 22.52 -23.48 -12.21
N SER A 44 21.57 -22.55 -12.35
CA SER A 44 21.79 -21.12 -12.26
C SER A 44 21.44 -20.72 -10.83
N ASP A 45 22.36 -20.05 -10.13
CA ASP A 45 22.22 -19.64 -8.73
C ASP A 45 20.98 -18.77 -8.52
N CYS A 46 19.89 -19.41 -8.10
CA CYS A 46 18.74 -18.72 -7.56
C CYS A 46 19.15 -18.11 -6.21
N PRO A 47 19.04 -16.80 -6.03
CA PRO A 47 19.43 -16.17 -4.78
C PRO A 47 18.53 -16.69 -3.64
N GLY A 48 19.13 -17.46 -2.72
CA GLY A 48 18.44 -18.30 -1.73
C GLY A 48 19.16 -19.63 -1.47
N THR A 49 20.10 -20.01 -2.33
CA THR A 49 21.06 -21.11 -2.10
C THR A 49 22.48 -20.59 -2.36
N GLY A 50 23.45 -20.86 -1.47
CA GLY A 50 24.67 -20.05 -1.30
C GLY A 50 25.72 -19.98 -2.42
N VAL A 51 26.32 -18.78 -2.52
CA VAL A 51 27.67 -18.33 -2.97
C VAL A 51 28.39 -19.02 -4.16
N ASP A 52 28.55 -18.32 -5.29
CA ASP A 52 29.84 -17.87 -5.92
C ASP A 52 29.53 -16.93 -7.12
N ASP A 53 30.33 -15.89 -7.36
CA ASP A 53 29.96 -14.77 -8.27
C ASP A 53 31.13 -14.37 -9.19
N ARG A 54 30.97 -14.47 -10.53
CA ARG A 54 31.84 -13.81 -11.54
C ARG A 54 31.19 -13.58 -12.93
N ARG A 55 31.09 -12.27 -13.29
CA ARG A 55 31.24 -11.59 -14.63
C ARG A 55 30.13 -11.70 -15.71
N PRO A 56 30.11 -10.80 -16.75
CA PRO A 56 30.40 -9.35 -16.78
C PRO A 56 29.38 -8.48 -17.58
N GLY A 57 29.24 -7.21 -17.16
CA GLY A 57 29.32 -5.99 -18.00
C GLY A 57 28.21 -5.63 -19.01
N TRP A 58 27.40 -4.61 -18.70
CA TRP A 58 26.51 -3.91 -19.64
C TRP A 58 27.03 -2.48 -19.93
N GLN A 59 26.94 -2.04 -21.18
CA GLN A 59 27.29 -0.69 -21.64
C GLN A 59 26.03 0.15 -21.91
N GLU A 60 26.02 1.39 -21.41
CA GLU A 60 24.96 2.38 -21.70
C GLU A 60 25.24 3.17 -22.99
N GLY A 61 24.17 3.46 -23.74
CA GLY A 61 24.18 4.34 -24.92
C GLY A 61 23.61 5.74 -24.61
N PRO A 62 24.08 6.82 -25.25
CA PRO A 62 23.79 8.18 -24.80
C PRO A 62 22.51 8.79 -25.38
N LEU A 63 21.74 9.48 -24.51
CA LEU A 63 20.62 10.35 -24.87
C LEU A 63 21.10 11.75 -25.29
N ARG A 64 20.65 12.21 -26.46
CA ARG A 64 20.93 13.55 -27.02
C ARG A 64 20.02 14.61 -26.41
N SER A 65 20.61 15.74 -26.01
CA SER A 65 19.89 16.93 -25.58
C SER A 65 19.69 17.93 -26.72
N ARG A 66 18.57 18.68 -26.68
CA ARG A 66 18.41 19.96 -27.39
C ARG A 66 17.93 21.02 -26.41
N ARG A 67 18.66 22.13 -26.39
CA ARG A 67 18.37 23.38 -25.68
C ARG A 67 17.46 24.29 -26.53
N GLU A 68 17.03 25.36 -25.85
CA GLU A 68 16.73 26.74 -26.30
C GLU A 68 15.26 27.14 -26.09
N ARG A 69 14.89 28.36 -25.68
CA ARG A 69 15.56 29.60 -25.26
C ARG A 69 14.48 30.46 -24.57
N SER A 70 14.94 31.42 -23.78
CA SER A 70 14.16 32.39 -23.00
C SER A 70 13.28 33.34 -23.82
N ILE A 71 12.36 34.05 -23.14
CA ILE A 71 12.12 35.49 -23.28
C ILE A 71 11.58 36.05 -21.96
N VAL A 72 12.15 37.18 -21.55
CA VAL A 72 11.78 38.03 -20.40
C VAL A 72 10.91 39.19 -20.91
N ARG A 73 9.93 39.65 -20.11
CA ARG A 73 9.57 41.07 -19.94
C ARG A 73 8.57 41.23 -18.79
N GLY A 74 8.93 42.07 -17.82
CA GLY A 74 8.04 42.49 -16.73
C GLY A 74 7.14 43.67 -17.10
N TRP A 75 6.34 44.14 -16.14
CA TRP A 75 6.16 45.54 -15.72
C TRP A 75 5.16 45.62 -14.54
N ALA A 76 5.18 46.79 -13.88
CA ALA A 76 4.91 47.00 -12.47
C ALA A 76 3.46 47.38 -12.09
N SER A 77 3.15 47.09 -10.81
CA SER A 77 2.37 47.83 -9.80
C SER A 77 1.10 48.62 -10.17
N SER A 78 0.04 48.42 -9.38
CA SER A 78 -0.57 49.51 -8.60
C SER A 78 -1.46 48.97 -7.47
N ARG A 79 -1.52 49.71 -6.35
CA ARG A 79 -2.35 49.44 -5.17
C ARG A 79 -3.65 50.24 -5.27
N SER A 80 -4.74 49.70 -4.74
CA SER A 80 -5.86 50.50 -4.20
C SER A 80 -6.56 49.76 -3.06
N ARG A 81 -6.82 50.50 -1.97
CA ARG A 81 -7.46 50.05 -0.73
C ARG A 81 -8.95 50.42 -0.70
N GLY A 82 -9.73 49.61 0.01
CA GLY A 82 -10.96 49.99 0.72
C GLY A 82 -12.06 48.91 0.63
N PRO A 83 -13.10 48.92 1.48
CA PRO A 83 -13.19 49.26 2.91
C PRO A 83 -13.73 48.08 3.77
N LEU A 84 -13.71 48.24 5.10
CA LEU A 84 -14.20 47.27 6.11
C LEU A 84 -15.73 47.12 6.12
N PRO A 85 -16.27 45.94 6.47
CA PRO A 85 -17.63 45.85 7.00
C PRO A 85 -17.72 45.35 8.46
N SER A 86 -18.68 46.01 9.11
CA SER A 86 -19.39 45.79 10.37
C SER A 86 -19.45 44.39 10.99
N THR A 87 -19.46 44.43 12.33
CA THR A 87 -19.71 43.39 13.32
C THR A 87 -20.98 42.55 13.06
N GLN A 88 -20.81 41.23 12.94
CA GLN A 88 -21.87 40.24 13.16
C GLN A 88 -21.35 39.03 13.95
N ARG A 89 -22.30 38.41 14.67
CA ARG A 89 -22.19 37.50 15.82
C ARG A 89 -21.31 36.26 15.61
N SER A 90 -20.82 35.68 16.71
CA SER A 90 -19.86 34.58 16.72
C SER A 90 -20.38 33.28 16.07
N PRO A 91 -19.52 32.49 15.39
CA PRO A 91 -19.92 31.27 14.66
C PRO A 91 -20.32 30.07 15.55
N LEU A 92 -20.17 30.15 16.87
CA LEU A 92 -20.24 28.99 17.77
C LEU A 92 -21.67 28.54 18.12
N ASP A 93 -22.69 29.38 17.89
CA ASP A 93 -24.08 29.08 18.29
C ASP A 93 -24.89 28.28 17.26
N ARG A 94 -24.35 27.95 16.08
CA ARG A 94 -25.03 27.08 15.08
C ARG A 94 -24.77 25.58 15.26
N MET A 95 -23.88 25.17 16.17
CA MET A 95 -23.38 23.78 16.25
C MET A 95 -24.24 22.80 17.07
N ARG A 96 -25.46 23.16 17.49
CA ARG A 96 -26.40 22.23 18.16
C ARG A 96 -27.53 21.77 17.24
N ARG A 97 -27.22 21.40 15.99
CA ARG A 97 -28.16 20.64 15.15
C ARG A 97 -27.67 19.21 15.03
N ARG A 98 -28.54 18.27 15.44
CA ARG A 98 -28.37 16.82 15.25
C ARG A 98 -27.96 16.54 13.80
N PRO A 99 -27.07 15.56 13.53
CA PRO A 99 -26.68 15.21 12.17
C PRO A 99 -27.96 14.92 11.37
N ARG A 100 -28.13 15.64 10.27
CA ARG A 100 -29.17 15.32 9.29
C ARG A 100 -28.88 13.89 8.83
N ARG A 101 -29.86 13.00 8.94
CA ARG A 101 -29.82 11.69 8.27
C ARG A 101 -29.40 11.96 6.83
N CYS A 102 -28.22 11.48 6.43
CA CYS A 102 -27.82 11.45 5.04
C CYS A 102 -29.00 10.81 4.29
N GLN A 103 -29.56 11.53 3.31
CA GLN A 103 -30.41 10.85 2.34
C GLN A 103 -29.49 9.83 1.70
N ALA A 104 -29.77 8.54 1.96
CA ALA A 104 -28.99 7.46 1.41
C ALA A 104 -28.92 7.66 -0.10
N GLY A 105 -27.77 8.12 -0.60
CA GLY A 105 -27.45 8.03 -2.02
C GLY A 105 -27.72 6.59 -2.43
N ARG A 106 -28.33 6.38 -3.59
CA ARG A 106 -28.56 5.02 -4.09
C ARG A 106 -27.19 4.35 -4.21
N MET A 107 -26.89 3.45 -3.26
CA MET A 107 -25.81 2.49 -3.41
C MET A 107 -26.23 1.58 -4.57
N THR A 108 -25.65 1.82 -5.73
CA THR A 108 -25.81 0.90 -6.85
C THR A 108 -24.62 -0.04 -6.73
N PRO A 109 -24.81 -1.36 -6.54
CA PRO A 109 -23.70 -2.30 -6.62
C PRO A 109 -23.13 -2.22 -8.04
N GLN A 110 -22.07 -1.43 -8.22
CA GLN A 110 -21.32 -1.47 -9.46
C GLN A 110 -20.62 -2.83 -9.45
N PRO A 111 -20.80 -3.69 -10.47
CA PRO A 111 -19.99 -4.89 -10.58
C PRO A 111 -18.53 -4.46 -10.51
N THR A 112 -17.77 -5.06 -9.60
CA THR A 112 -16.35 -4.77 -9.43
C THR A 112 -15.66 -5.09 -10.75
N ARG A 113 -15.43 -4.07 -11.57
CA ARG A 113 -14.63 -4.23 -12.79
C ARG A 113 -13.23 -4.59 -12.32
N LEU A 114 -12.91 -5.88 -12.48
CA LEU A 114 -11.57 -6.39 -12.25
C LEU A 114 -10.63 -5.72 -13.26
N ARG A 115 -9.42 -5.40 -12.80
CA ARG A 115 -8.37 -4.72 -13.56
C ARG A 115 -7.16 -5.67 -13.66
N PRO A 116 -6.47 -5.75 -14.80
CA PRO A 116 -5.28 -6.56 -14.93
C PRO A 116 -4.22 -6.17 -13.88
N PHE A 117 -3.54 -7.16 -13.31
CA PHE A 117 -2.54 -6.98 -12.27
C PHE A 117 -1.25 -7.74 -12.62
N GLY A 118 -0.52 -7.17 -13.57
CA GLY A 118 0.79 -7.65 -13.98
C GLY A 118 0.74 -8.83 -14.95
N PRO A 119 1.92 -9.36 -15.32
CA PRO A 119 2.08 -10.38 -16.35
C PRO A 119 1.57 -11.77 -15.95
N SER A 120 1.24 -12.00 -14.68
CA SER A 120 0.73 -13.28 -14.17
C SER A 120 -0.70 -13.63 -14.65
N GLY A 121 -1.38 -12.69 -15.31
CA GLY A 121 -2.78 -12.83 -15.69
C GLY A 121 -3.76 -12.63 -14.53
N ALA A 122 -3.26 -12.26 -13.35
CA ALA A 122 -4.09 -11.90 -12.21
C ALA A 122 -4.95 -10.68 -12.54
N THR A 123 -6.13 -10.61 -11.92
CA THR A 123 -7.00 -9.44 -12.00
C THR A 123 -7.46 -9.05 -10.60
N VAL A 124 -7.55 -7.76 -10.34
CA VAL A 124 -7.84 -7.20 -9.02
C VAL A 124 -8.99 -6.21 -9.07
N THR A 125 -9.73 -6.11 -7.98
CA THR A 125 -10.63 -4.99 -7.69
C THR A 125 -9.84 -3.69 -7.52
N ARG A 126 -10.56 -2.57 -7.52
CA ARG A 126 -9.95 -1.23 -7.36
C ARG A 126 -9.50 -0.91 -5.93
N LEU A 127 -9.71 -1.82 -4.98
CA LEU A 127 -9.38 -1.62 -3.57
C LEU A 127 -8.37 -2.68 -3.09
N THR A 128 -7.38 -2.17 -2.37
CA THR A 128 -6.34 -2.93 -1.68
C THR A 128 -6.44 -2.64 -0.18
N LEU A 129 -6.41 -3.68 0.66
CA LEU A 129 -6.20 -3.50 2.09
C LEU A 129 -4.71 -3.23 2.34
N GLY A 130 -4.41 -2.03 2.83
CA GLY A 130 -3.07 -1.69 3.30
C GLY A 130 -2.86 -2.13 4.74
N THR A 131 -1.73 -2.78 5.00
CA THR A 131 -1.41 -3.33 6.32
C THR A 131 -0.19 -2.67 6.97
N SER A 132 0.11 -1.42 6.58
CA SER A 132 1.03 -0.52 7.30
C SER A 132 0.47 -0.09 8.67
N TRP A 133 0.05 -1.08 9.45
CA TRP A 133 -0.52 -0.91 10.75
C TRP A 133 0.56 -0.41 11.70
N ARG A 134 0.20 0.58 12.51
CA ARG A 134 1.11 1.11 13.50
C ARG A 134 1.40 0.03 14.56
N PRO A 135 2.65 -0.14 15.01
CA PRO A 135 2.98 -1.10 16.05
C PRO A 135 2.06 -0.98 17.27
N GLU A 136 1.76 0.24 17.72
CA GLU A 136 0.91 0.46 18.91
C GLU A 136 -0.55 0.02 18.70
N ARG A 137 -0.96 -0.23 17.45
CA ARG A 137 -2.30 -0.71 17.11
C ARG A 137 -2.38 -2.21 16.90
N VAL A 138 -1.26 -2.88 16.66
CA VAL A 138 -1.26 -4.31 16.26
C VAL A 138 -0.28 -5.18 17.03
N ALA A 139 0.66 -4.62 17.80
CA ALA A 139 1.70 -5.39 18.49
C ALA A 139 1.13 -6.49 19.39
N ASP A 140 -0.01 -6.23 20.02
CA ASP A 140 -0.70 -7.15 20.94
C ASP A 140 -1.96 -7.78 20.33
N LEU A 141 -2.17 -7.64 19.02
CA LEU A 141 -3.30 -8.28 18.34
C LEU A 141 -2.87 -9.65 17.82
N ASP A 142 -3.63 -10.68 18.15
CA ASP A 142 -3.48 -12.00 17.52
C ASP A 142 -4.19 -12.05 16.15
N ARG A 143 -5.14 -11.14 15.92
CA ARG A 143 -6.00 -11.13 14.73
C ARG A 143 -6.41 -9.71 14.37
N VAL A 144 -6.62 -9.45 13.08
CA VAL A 144 -7.08 -8.14 12.58
C VAL A 144 -8.45 -8.28 11.91
N PRO A 145 -9.53 -7.74 12.50
CA PRO A 145 -10.88 -7.87 11.95
C PRO A 145 -11.03 -7.40 10.49
N ALA A 146 -10.29 -6.36 10.07
CA ALA A 146 -10.31 -5.93 8.67
C ALA A 146 -9.74 -7.00 7.70
N LEU A 147 -8.66 -7.69 8.10
CA LEU A 147 -8.07 -8.79 7.34
C LEU A 147 -9.06 -9.96 7.23
N GLU A 148 -9.75 -10.30 8.31
CA GLU A 148 -10.78 -11.34 8.32
C GLU A 148 -11.93 -11.04 7.37
N ARG A 149 -12.35 -9.77 7.28
CA ARG A 149 -13.39 -9.36 6.30
C ARG A 149 -12.93 -9.56 4.86
N VAL A 150 -11.67 -9.30 4.55
CA VAL A 150 -11.12 -9.56 3.21
C VAL A 150 -11.08 -11.06 2.94
N LEU A 151 -10.44 -11.83 3.82
CA LEU A 151 -10.21 -13.26 3.61
C LEU A 151 -11.50 -14.10 3.66
N GLY A 152 -12.49 -13.68 4.44
CA GLY A 152 -13.80 -14.34 4.53
C GLY A 152 -14.81 -13.91 3.46
N SER A 153 -14.45 -13.02 2.53
CA SER A 153 -15.36 -12.53 1.50
C SER A 153 -15.47 -13.48 0.31
N ASP A 154 -16.69 -13.65 -0.20
CA ASP A 154 -16.98 -14.44 -1.40
C ASP A 154 -16.20 -13.89 -2.61
N PRO A 155 -15.42 -14.74 -3.32
CA PRO A 155 -14.67 -14.34 -4.52
C PRO A 155 -15.50 -13.58 -5.57
N GLY A 156 -16.77 -13.95 -5.77
CA GLY A 156 -17.65 -13.37 -6.78
C GLY A 156 -18.23 -12.00 -6.41
N SER A 157 -18.12 -11.56 -5.15
CA SER A 157 -18.72 -10.30 -4.69
C SER A 157 -17.80 -9.42 -3.84
N ARG A 158 -16.54 -9.82 -3.63
CA ARG A 158 -15.61 -9.06 -2.80
C ARG A 158 -15.31 -7.67 -3.35
N ALA A 159 -15.14 -6.73 -2.44
CA ALA A 159 -14.73 -5.37 -2.75
C ALA A 159 -13.19 -5.23 -2.78
N VAL A 160 -12.49 -5.97 -1.93
CA VAL A 160 -11.03 -5.94 -1.78
C VAL A 160 -10.44 -7.27 -2.22
N SER A 161 -9.45 -7.23 -3.10
CA SER A 161 -8.79 -8.43 -3.65
C SER A 161 -7.27 -8.44 -3.48
N VAL A 162 -6.70 -7.35 -2.98
CA VAL A 162 -5.27 -7.24 -2.74
C VAL A 162 -5.02 -6.93 -1.26
N ILE A 163 -4.01 -7.57 -0.70
CA ILE A 163 -3.45 -7.26 0.62
C ILE A 163 -2.02 -6.75 0.38
N ASP A 164 -1.78 -5.47 0.69
CA ASP A 164 -0.46 -4.83 0.57
C ASP A 164 0.20 -4.72 1.95
N THR A 165 1.36 -5.38 2.08
CA THR A 165 2.17 -5.41 3.30
C THR A 165 3.63 -5.05 3.00
N SER A 166 4.53 -5.20 3.98
CA SER A 166 5.97 -4.94 3.88
C SER A 166 6.71 -5.76 4.92
N ASN A 167 7.96 -6.14 4.64
CA ASN A 167 8.86 -6.75 5.61
C ASN A 167 9.04 -5.89 6.88
N GLU A 168 9.09 -4.56 6.74
CA GLU A 168 9.30 -3.60 7.83
C GLU A 168 8.01 -3.31 8.64
N TYR A 169 6.81 -3.58 8.12
CA TYR A 169 5.57 -3.15 8.77
C TYR A 169 5.34 -3.81 10.13
N ALA A 170 5.31 -2.96 11.16
CA ALA A 170 5.29 -3.36 12.56
C ALA A 170 6.39 -4.36 12.92
N GLY A 171 7.60 -4.20 12.36
CA GLY A 171 8.74 -5.09 12.60
C GLY A 171 8.46 -6.53 12.11
N GLY A 172 7.82 -6.65 10.95
CA GLY A 172 7.37 -7.94 10.39
C GLY A 172 6.11 -8.51 11.04
N HIS A 173 5.54 -7.87 12.07
CA HIS A 173 4.31 -8.35 12.71
C HIS A 173 3.13 -8.38 11.73
N SER A 174 3.04 -7.42 10.80
CA SER A 174 1.95 -7.41 9.82
C SER A 174 1.95 -8.66 8.93
N GLU A 175 3.12 -9.04 8.38
CA GLU A 175 3.24 -10.24 7.55
C GLU A 175 2.92 -11.52 8.32
N ARG A 176 3.36 -11.62 9.58
CA ARG A 176 3.03 -12.78 10.42
C ARG A 176 1.52 -12.95 10.60
N LEU A 177 0.79 -11.88 10.95
CA LEU A 177 -0.67 -11.96 11.11
C LEU A 177 -1.38 -12.34 9.81
N ILE A 178 -0.84 -11.91 8.67
CA ILE A 178 -1.35 -12.32 7.36
C ILE A 178 -1.07 -13.81 7.15
N GLY A 179 0.17 -14.26 7.29
CA GLY A 179 0.57 -15.66 7.10
C GLY A 179 -0.20 -16.63 7.98
N GLU A 180 -0.35 -16.34 9.28
CA GLU A 180 -1.15 -17.16 10.21
C GLU A 180 -2.61 -17.26 9.77
N ALA A 181 -3.19 -16.16 9.28
CA ALA A 181 -4.57 -16.18 8.76
C ALA A 181 -4.69 -16.96 7.45
N LEU A 182 -3.69 -16.92 6.57
CA LEU A 182 -3.64 -17.73 5.35
C LEU A 182 -3.47 -19.22 5.67
N GLU A 183 -2.58 -19.57 6.59
CA GLU A 183 -2.36 -20.94 7.05
C GLU A 183 -3.65 -21.53 7.64
N ALA A 184 -4.36 -20.77 8.47
CA ALA A 184 -5.64 -21.18 9.04
C ALA A 184 -6.73 -21.46 7.99
N LEU A 185 -6.61 -20.88 6.79
CA LEU A 185 -7.50 -21.10 5.64
C LEU A 185 -6.99 -22.18 4.67
N GLY A 186 -5.80 -22.74 4.92
CA GLY A 186 -5.15 -23.72 4.04
C GLY A 186 -4.46 -23.11 2.82
N GLY A 187 -4.15 -21.81 2.87
CA GLY A 187 -3.47 -21.08 1.80
C GLY A 187 -4.19 -19.78 1.41
N VAL A 188 -3.72 -19.16 0.32
CA VAL A 188 -4.31 -17.93 -0.23
C VAL A 188 -5.69 -18.23 -0.82
N PRO A 189 -6.77 -17.60 -0.33
CA PRO A 189 -8.10 -17.78 -0.93
C PRO A 189 -8.13 -17.37 -2.40
N GLU A 190 -8.92 -18.07 -3.21
CA GLU A 190 -9.09 -17.77 -4.64
C GLU A 190 -9.40 -16.29 -4.85
N GLY A 191 -8.69 -15.65 -5.79
CA GLY A 191 -8.87 -14.23 -6.15
C GLY A 191 -8.31 -13.23 -5.14
N ILE A 192 -7.56 -13.67 -4.13
CA ILE A 192 -6.77 -12.79 -3.26
C ILE A 192 -5.33 -12.75 -3.77
N THR A 193 -4.76 -11.55 -3.85
CA THR A 193 -3.35 -11.32 -4.14
C THR A 193 -2.69 -10.70 -2.92
N VAL A 194 -1.62 -11.32 -2.42
CA VAL A 194 -0.80 -10.75 -1.33
C VAL A 194 0.47 -10.20 -1.96
N VAL A 195 0.74 -8.93 -1.71
CA VAL A 195 1.94 -8.23 -2.23
C VAL A 195 2.75 -7.71 -1.05
N THR A 196 4.07 -7.77 -1.16
CA THR A 196 4.98 -7.30 -0.11
C THR A 196 6.13 -6.50 -0.71
N LYS A 197 7.01 -6.01 0.17
CA LYS A 197 8.13 -5.16 -0.19
C LYS A 197 9.40 -5.65 0.47
N LEU A 198 10.51 -5.45 -0.22
CA LEU A 198 11.84 -5.64 0.31
C LEU A 198 12.30 -4.38 1.01
N ASP A 199 12.78 -4.58 2.23
CA ASP A 199 13.11 -3.51 3.14
C ASP A 199 14.60 -3.53 3.49
N ARG A 200 15.11 -2.33 3.75
CA ARG A 200 16.48 -2.12 4.22
C ARG A 200 16.73 -2.85 5.53
N ASP A 201 18.01 -3.05 5.84
CA ASP A 201 18.38 -3.55 7.15
C ASP A 201 18.01 -2.50 8.21
N PRO A 202 17.20 -2.85 9.23
CA PRO A 202 16.72 -1.86 10.20
C PRO A 202 17.83 -1.29 11.08
N SER A 203 18.98 -1.97 11.19
CA SER A 203 20.10 -1.55 12.03
C SER A 203 21.14 -0.74 11.26
N THR A 204 21.45 -1.12 10.02
CA THR A 204 22.49 -0.48 9.21
C THR A 204 21.93 0.45 8.14
N GLY A 205 20.64 0.35 7.81
CA GLY A 205 20.02 1.06 6.69
C GLY A 205 20.40 0.52 5.32
N SER A 206 21.13 -0.60 5.25
CA SER A 206 21.65 -1.15 3.99
C SER A 206 20.55 -1.65 3.06
N TYR A 207 20.72 -1.40 1.76
CA TYR A 207 19.89 -1.91 0.67
C TYR A 207 20.63 -2.93 -0.21
N SER A 208 21.75 -3.50 0.26
CA SER A 208 22.57 -4.41 -0.55
C SER A 208 21.77 -5.60 -1.07
N ALA A 209 22.25 -6.21 -2.15
CA ALA A 209 21.68 -7.41 -2.73
C ALA A 209 21.57 -8.55 -1.70
N GLU A 210 22.54 -8.67 -0.78
CA GLU A 210 22.44 -9.61 0.34
C GLU A 210 21.27 -9.29 1.27
N ARG A 211 21.07 -8.01 1.63
CA ARG A 211 19.93 -7.60 2.46
C ARG A 211 18.61 -7.84 1.74
N MET A 212 18.51 -7.55 0.44
CA MET A 212 17.30 -7.83 -0.33
C MET A 212 16.95 -9.32 -0.31
N ARG A 213 17.94 -10.22 -0.44
CA ARG A 213 17.72 -11.67 -0.32
C ARG A 213 17.24 -12.07 1.07
N ARG A 214 17.86 -11.55 2.12
CA ARG A 214 17.42 -11.81 3.50
C ARG A 214 16.00 -11.30 3.76
N SER A 215 15.68 -10.10 3.27
CA SER A 215 14.34 -9.52 3.38
C SER A 215 13.29 -10.37 2.65
N LEU A 216 13.64 -10.97 1.51
CA LEU A 216 12.77 -11.92 0.80
C LEU A 216 12.51 -13.16 1.65
N ASP A 217 13.56 -13.80 2.17
CA ASP A 217 13.45 -15.03 2.96
C ASP A 217 12.59 -14.80 4.22
N GLU A 218 12.85 -13.70 4.93
CA GLU A 218 12.07 -13.26 6.08
C GLU A 218 10.57 -13.10 5.76
N SER A 219 10.24 -12.49 4.61
CA SER A 219 8.85 -12.31 4.17
C SER A 219 8.18 -13.61 3.75
N ARG A 220 8.89 -14.48 3.02
CA ARG A 220 8.39 -15.80 2.62
C ARG A 220 8.09 -16.69 3.82
N GLU A 221 8.99 -16.69 4.82
CA GLU A 221 8.79 -17.41 6.07
C GLU A 221 7.54 -16.92 6.80
N ARG A 222 7.40 -15.59 7.00
CA ARG A 222 6.26 -15.03 7.73
C ARG A 222 4.92 -15.17 7.00
N LEU A 223 4.91 -15.06 5.68
CA LEU A 223 3.70 -15.18 4.87
C LEU A 223 3.33 -16.64 4.57
N GLY A 224 4.26 -17.57 4.71
CA GLY A 224 4.08 -18.97 4.29
C GLY A 224 3.92 -19.11 2.77
N MET A 225 4.62 -18.27 1.98
CA MET A 225 4.48 -18.20 0.53
C MET A 225 5.82 -18.46 -0.18
N ASP A 226 5.83 -19.42 -1.11
CA ASP A 226 7.03 -19.73 -1.90
C ASP A 226 7.26 -18.77 -3.07
N VAL A 227 6.18 -18.30 -3.67
CA VAL A 227 6.20 -17.40 -4.83
C VAL A 227 5.37 -16.17 -4.50
N LEU A 228 5.98 -14.99 -4.66
CA LEU A 228 5.33 -13.71 -4.40
C LEU A 228 4.78 -13.11 -5.71
N PRO A 229 3.48 -12.78 -5.79
CA PRO A 229 2.88 -12.19 -7.00
C PRO A 229 3.52 -10.86 -7.42
N LEU A 230 3.85 -10.01 -6.45
CA LEU A 230 4.53 -8.74 -6.66
C LEU A 230 5.43 -8.46 -5.46
N LEU A 231 6.70 -8.15 -5.75
CA LEU A 231 7.71 -7.80 -4.77
C LEU A 231 8.28 -6.41 -5.10
N SER A 232 8.06 -5.43 -4.22
CA SER A 232 8.49 -4.04 -4.49
C SER A 232 9.74 -3.65 -3.70
N LEU A 233 10.63 -2.85 -4.30
CA LEU A 233 11.68 -2.15 -3.55
C LEU A 233 11.03 -0.99 -2.77
N HIS A 234 11.22 -0.95 -1.45
CA HIS A 234 10.57 0.01 -0.57
C HIS A 234 11.45 1.23 -0.25
N ASP A 235 10.84 2.41 -0.33
CA ASP A 235 11.42 3.71 0.00
C ASP A 235 12.83 3.91 -0.62
N PRO A 236 12.97 3.76 -1.95
CA PRO A 236 14.25 3.88 -2.65
C PRO A 236 14.90 5.27 -2.52
N GLU A 237 14.16 6.29 -2.06
CA GLU A 237 14.70 7.63 -1.75
C GLU A 237 15.72 7.65 -0.61
N ARG A 238 15.88 6.54 0.12
CA ARG A 238 16.88 6.39 1.17
C ARG A 238 18.29 6.12 0.65
N ILE A 239 18.44 5.86 -0.64
CA ILE A 239 19.72 5.64 -1.32
C ILE A 239 19.80 6.49 -2.57
N SER A 240 21.01 6.69 -3.10
CA SER A 240 21.19 7.30 -4.42
C SER A 240 20.75 6.35 -5.53
N TYR A 241 20.49 6.91 -6.72
CA TYR A 241 20.18 6.13 -7.91
C TYR A 241 21.35 5.21 -8.28
N ASP A 242 22.59 5.71 -8.22
CA ASP A 242 23.79 4.92 -8.48
C ASP A 242 23.95 3.73 -7.52
N GLU A 243 23.68 3.91 -6.22
CA GLU A 243 23.67 2.81 -5.24
C GLU A 243 22.57 1.79 -5.53
N ALA A 244 21.39 2.24 -5.99
CA ALA A 244 20.28 1.34 -6.32
C ALA A 244 20.64 0.40 -7.48
N PHE A 245 21.38 0.89 -8.47
CA PHE A 245 21.79 0.18 -9.69
C PHE A 245 23.23 -0.37 -9.64
N ALA A 246 23.93 -0.25 -8.50
CA ALA A 246 25.25 -0.83 -8.30
C ALA A 246 25.25 -2.35 -8.51
N GLU A 247 26.44 -2.94 -8.68
CA GLU A 247 26.60 -4.39 -8.86
C GLU A 247 26.03 -5.20 -7.69
N ASP A 248 26.22 -4.71 -6.46
CA ASP A 248 25.64 -5.24 -5.23
C ASP A 248 24.35 -4.51 -4.82
N GLY A 249 23.75 -3.74 -5.73
CA GLY A 249 22.57 -2.92 -5.49
C GLY A 249 21.25 -3.72 -5.43
N PRO A 250 20.20 -3.13 -4.85
CA PRO A 250 18.91 -3.77 -4.70
C PRO A 250 18.23 -4.07 -6.04
N VAL A 251 18.34 -3.20 -7.05
CA VAL A 251 17.62 -3.38 -8.32
C VAL A 251 18.04 -4.66 -9.01
N ARG A 252 19.35 -4.95 -9.05
CA ARG A 252 19.87 -6.20 -9.62
C ARG A 252 19.38 -7.43 -8.86
N ALA A 253 19.24 -7.33 -7.53
CA ALA A 253 18.69 -8.40 -6.72
C ALA A 253 17.22 -8.69 -7.04
N LEU A 254 16.37 -7.65 -7.17
CA LEU A 254 14.97 -7.81 -7.56
C LEU A 254 14.83 -8.43 -8.95
N VAL A 255 15.62 -7.98 -9.93
CA VAL A 255 15.61 -8.56 -11.28
C VAL A 255 15.96 -10.05 -11.22
N ALA A 256 17.03 -10.42 -10.49
CA ALA A 256 17.39 -11.82 -10.31
C ALA A 256 16.27 -12.64 -9.63
N MET A 257 15.57 -12.09 -8.63
CA MET A 257 14.43 -12.76 -7.98
C MET A 257 13.26 -13.00 -8.95
N LYS A 258 13.00 -12.06 -9.85
CA LYS A 258 12.00 -12.21 -10.91
C LYS A 258 12.41 -13.29 -11.91
N ASP A 259 13.65 -13.24 -12.39
CA ASP A 259 14.18 -14.21 -13.37
C ASP A 259 14.19 -15.64 -12.80
N CYS A 260 14.42 -15.78 -11.49
CA CYS A 260 14.38 -17.06 -10.79
C CYS A 260 12.95 -17.55 -10.46
N GLY A 261 11.92 -16.73 -10.71
CA GLY A 261 10.52 -17.10 -10.49
C GLY A 261 10.06 -17.09 -9.03
N VAL A 262 10.89 -16.65 -8.07
CA VAL A 262 10.47 -16.48 -6.67
C VAL A 262 9.59 -15.23 -6.49
N ALA A 263 9.70 -14.27 -7.41
CA ALA A 263 8.73 -13.20 -7.60
C ALA A 263 8.18 -13.25 -9.03
N LEU A 264 6.86 -13.14 -9.22
CA LEU A 264 6.25 -13.10 -10.56
C LEU A 264 6.39 -11.73 -11.21
N SER A 265 6.40 -10.68 -10.38
CA SER A 265 6.52 -9.29 -10.80
C SER A 265 7.37 -8.53 -9.79
N ILE A 266 8.03 -7.46 -10.25
CA ILE A 266 8.75 -6.54 -9.37
C ILE A 266 8.21 -5.12 -9.47
N GLY A 267 8.27 -4.39 -8.37
CA GLY A 267 7.76 -3.03 -8.28
C GLY A 267 8.71 -2.07 -7.58
N ILE A 268 8.33 -0.79 -7.60
CA ILE A 268 9.00 0.27 -6.86
C ILE A 268 7.96 1.05 -6.05
N SER A 269 8.21 1.27 -4.77
CA SER A 269 7.22 1.88 -3.85
C SER A 269 7.88 2.97 -3.01
N GLY A 270 7.42 4.22 -3.16
CA GLY A 270 7.98 5.32 -2.36
C GLY A 270 7.65 6.71 -2.90
N GLY A 271 8.60 7.62 -2.81
CA GLY A 271 8.56 8.95 -3.40
C GLY A 271 9.89 9.68 -3.20
N PRO A 272 10.23 10.69 -4.00
CA PRO A 272 9.32 11.53 -4.77
C PRO A 272 8.94 10.97 -6.14
N ALA A 273 7.84 11.45 -6.72
CA ALA A 273 7.32 11.00 -8.01
C ALA A 273 8.32 11.17 -9.18
N PRO A 274 9.07 12.29 -9.30
CA PRO A 274 10.13 12.40 -10.30
C PRO A 274 11.22 11.33 -10.17
N MET A 275 11.56 10.91 -8.95
CA MET A 275 12.51 9.82 -8.72
C MET A 275 11.92 8.48 -9.16
N LEU A 276 10.70 8.16 -8.72
CA LEU A 276 10.02 6.92 -9.14
C LEU A 276 9.89 6.85 -10.66
N ARG A 277 9.70 7.99 -11.32
CA ARG A 277 9.64 8.07 -12.78
C ARG A 277 10.96 7.61 -13.43
N HIS A 278 12.11 7.94 -12.85
CA HIS A 278 13.40 7.43 -13.34
C HIS A 278 13.50 5.89 -13.24
N TYR A 279 12.92 5.27 -12.21
CA TYR A 279 12.84 3.81 -12.12
C TYR A 279 11.89 3.23 -13.18
N VAL A 280 10.69 3.82 -13.36
CA VAL A 280 9.73 3.40 -14.39
C VAL A 280 10.31 3.50 -15.80
N ASP A 281 11.08 4.56 -16.08
CA ASP A 281 11.70 4.78 -17.40
C ASP A 281 12.75 3.72 -17.77
N THR A 282 13.26 2.93 -16.81
CA THR A 282 14.18 1.81 -17.11
C THR A 282 13.51 0.63 -17.82
N GLY A 283 12.19 0.50 -17.70
CA GLY A 283 11.44 -0.65 -18.22
C GLY A 283 11.62 -1.96 -17.42
N LEU A 284 12.29 -1.92 -16.27
CA LEU A 284 12.53 -3.12 -15.44
C LEU A 284 11.34 -3.48 -14.52
N PHE A 285 10.55 -2.49 -14.11
CA PHE A 285 9.52 -2.65 -13.09
C PHE A 285 8.13 -2.85 -13.71
N ASP A 286 7.36 -3.78 -13.16
CA ASP A 286 6.00 -4.09 -13.58
C ASP A 286 4.96 -3.25 -12.81
N ALA A 287 5.34 -2.69 -11.66
CA ALA A 287 4.46 -1.90 -10.82
C ALA A 287 5.14 -0.67 -10.21
N VAL A 288 4.37 0.38 -9.98
CA VAL A 288 4.75 1.52 -9.15
C VAL A 288 3.69 1.80 -8.10
N THR A 289 4.14 2.01 -6.86
CA THR A 289 3.31 2.48 -5.77
C THR A 289 3.73 3.90 -5.39
N THR A 290 2.81 4.85 -5.50
CA THR A 290 3.00 6.21 -5.01
C THR A 290 2.05 6.48 -3.85
N HIS A 291 2.49 7.28 -2.88
CA HIS A 291 1.69 7.61 -1.70
C HIS A 291 1.64 9.12 -1.45
N ASN A 292 0.47 9.61 -1.03
CA ASN A 292 0.19 11.03 -0.72
C ASN A 292 0.38 12.04 -1.88
N ARG A 293 0.61 11.58 -3.12
CA ARG A 293 0.92 12.42 -4.30
C ARG A 293 -0.16 12.42 -5.39
N PHE A 294 -1.18 11.59 -5.21
CA PHE A 294 -2.41 11.58 -6.00
C PHE A 294 -3.62 11.55 -5.06
N THR A 295 -4.01 12.72 -4.57
CA THR A 295 -5.06 12.95 -3.59
C THR A 295 -5.92 14.15 -4.00
N LEU A 296 -6.99 14.43 -3.25
CA LEU A 296 -7.80 15.64 -3.46
C LEU A 296 -7.03 16.96 -3.25
N VAL A 297 -5.83 16.96 -2.69
CA VAL A 297 -5.04 18.18 -2.44
C VAL A 297 -3.67 18.16 -3.10
N ASP A 298 -3.26 17.06 -3.72
CA ASP A 298 -1.92 16.88 -4.31
C ASP A 298 -1.98 15.98 -5.55
N ARG A 299 -1.48 16.46 -6.70
CA ARG A 299 -1.43 15.73 -7.97
C ARG A 299 -0.02 15.66 -8.54
N SER A 300 0.98 15.76 -7.66
CA SER A 300 2.39 15.77 -8.07
C SER A 300 2.85 14.48 -8.75
N SER A 301 2.11 13.37 -8.63
CA SER A 301 2.42 12.12 -9.34
C SER A 301 1.70 11.92 -10.68
N GLU A 302 0.98 12.90 -11.22
CA GLU A 302 0.28 12.73 -12.51
C GLU A 302 1.22 12.33 -13.67
N GLU A 303 2.37 12.99 -13.80
CA GLU A 303 3.36 12.66 -14.85
C GLU A 303 3.99 11.27 -14.67
N LEU A 304 4.07 10.78 -13.42
CA LEU A 304 4.50 9.41 -13.11
C LEU A 304 3.42 8.43 -13.56
N ILE A 305 2.17 8.70 -13.19
CA ILE A 305 1.01 7.85 -13.50
C ILE A 305 0.85 7.70 -15.02
N ASP A 306 0.88 8.82 -15.75
CA ASP A 306 0.74 8.80 -17.22
C ASP A 306 1.85 7.95 -17.87
N ALA A 307 3.09 8.16 -17.46
CA ALA A 307 4.22 7.42 -18.01
C ALA A 307 4.21 5.92 -17.66
N SER A 308 3.69 5.57 -16.48
CA SER A 308 3.48 4.18 -16.08
C SER A 308 2.43 3.52 -16.96
N VAL A 309 1.28 4.16 -17.17
CA VAL A 309 0.21 3.64 -18.04
C VAL A 309 0.70 3.46 -19.47
N ASP A 310 1.44 4.43 -20.02
CA ASP A 310 2.02 4.34 -21.37
C ASP A 310 2.94 3.13 -21.55
N ARG A 311 3.51 2.60 -20.47
CA ARG A 311 4.41 1.44 -20.45
C ARG A 311 3.74 0.14 -20.00
N GLY A 312 2.44 0.17 -19.67
CA GLY A 312 1.73 -0.97 -19.11
C GLY A 312 2.15 -1.34 -17.68
N VAL A 313 2.74 -0.39 -16.94
CA VAL A 313 3.11 -0.56 -15.53
C VAL A 313 1.87 -0.42 -14.66
N ILE A 314 1.69 -1.35 -13.71
CA ILE A 314 0.62 -1.30 -12.70
C ILE A 314 0.79 -0.05 -11.85
N VAL A 315 -0.26 0.75 -11.72
CA VAL A 315 -0.27 1.94 -10.85
C VAL A 315 -1.04 1.64 -9.58
N VAL A 316 -0.35 1.67 -8.44
CA VAL A 316 -0.95 1.57 -7.11
C VAL A 316 -0.89 2.94 -6.44
N ASN A 317 -2.05 3.47 -6.06
CA ASN A 317 -2.12 4.72 -5.30
C ASN A 317 -2.39 4.43 -3.83
N ALA A 318 -1.63 5.04 -2.93
CA ALA A 318 -1.72 4.82 -1.50
C ALA A 318 -1.87 6.14 -0.74
N ALA A 319 -2.35 6.03 0.50
CA ALA A 319 -2.52 7.18 1.40
C ALA A 319 -3.43 8.29 0.81
N VAL A 320 -4.52 7.90 0.14
CA VAL A 320 -5.52 8.82 -0.44
C VAL A 320 -6.13 9.80 0.56
N TYR A 321 -6.03 9.51 1.86
CA TYR A 321 -6.51 10.37 2.94
C TYR A 321 -5.47 11.39 3.45
N GLY A 322 -4.24 11.41 2.92
CA GLY A 322 -3.24 12.41 3.30
C GLY A 322 -2.80 12.34 4.76
N GLY A 323 -2.63 11.14 5.33
CA GLY A 323 -2.42 10.96 6.78
C GLY A 323 -3.70 11.07 7.63
N GLY A 324 -4.87 11.09 6.98
CA GLY A 324 -6.18 11.19 7.61
C GLY A 324 -6.80 12.58 7.58
N ALA A 325 -6.09 13.59 7.04
CA ALA A 325 -6.60 14.94 6.85
C ALA A 325 -7.93 14.96 6.07
N LEU A 326 -8.01 14.18 4.99
CA LEU A 326 -9.22 14.10 4.15
C LEU A 326 -10.30 13.17 4.71
N ALA A 327 -9.98 12.37 5.75
CA ALA A 327 -10.94 11.48 6.40
C ALA A 327 -11.54 12.09 7.69
N ARG A 328 -10.81 12.98 8.37
CA ARG A 328 -11.19 13.57 9.66
C ARG A 328 -11.17 15.10 9.62
N TRP A 329 -11.69 15.69 8.55
CA TRP A 329 -11.65 17.15 8.33
C TRP A 329 -12.39 17.99 9.38
N LEU A 330 -13.26 17.38 10.18
CA LEU A 330 -13.94 18.02 11.31
C LEU A 330 -13.02 18.18 12.54
N GLU A 331 -11.92 17.43 12.60
CA GLU A 331 -10.85 17.60 13.58
C GLU A 331 -9.83 18.62 13.06
N PRO A 332 -9.06 19.28 13.95
CA PRO A 332 -7.93 20.10 13.51
C PRO A 332 -6.95 19.30 12.64
N VAL A 333 -6.78 19.72 11.39
CA VAL A 333 -5.79 19.14 10.48
C VAL A 333 -4.40 19.63 10.89
N ALA A 334 -3.71 18.82 11.69
CA ALA A 334 -2.35 19.13 12.16
C ALA A 334 -1.27 18.75 11.14
N SER A 335 -1.52 17.69 10.35
CA SER A 335 -0.56 17.15 9.41
C SER A 335 -1.19 16.75 8.09
N TYR A 336 -0.38 16.84 7.02
CA TYR A 336 -0.65 16.28 5.71
C TYR A 336 0.60 15.53 5.26
N ALA A 337 0.42 14.35 4.70
CA ALA A 337 1.52 13.50 4.23
C ALA A 337 2.65 13.32 5.27
N TYR A 338 2.25 13.15 6.53
CA TYR A 338 3.13 12.93 7.70
C TYR A 338 4.00 14.11 8.11
N GLN A 339 3.79 15.29 7.53
CA GLN A 339 4.46 16.53 7.88
C GLN A 339 3.44 17.56 8.39
N ALA A 340 3.92 18.63 9.04
CA ALA A 340 3.04 19.73 9.46
C ALA A 340 2.29 20.30 8.24
N ALA A 341 0.96 20.38 8.32
CA ALA A 341 0.16 20.85 7.21
C ALA A 341 0.36 22.37 7.00
N PRO A 342 0.74 22.83 5.80
CA PRO A 342 0.68 24.24 5.44
C PRO A 342 -0.73 24.79 5.62
N ARG A 343 -0.84 26.09 5.94
CA ARG A 343 -2.14 26.70 6.24
C ARG A 343 -3.11 26.58 5.06
N GLU A 344 -2.60 26.72 3.85
CA GLU A 344 -3.34 26.61 2.61
C GLU A 344 -3.89 25.20 2.38
N ILE A 345 -3.15 24.15 2.77
CA ILE A 345 -3.65 22.77 2.75
C ILE A 345 -4.81 22.63 3.75
N VAL A 346 -4.65 23.16 4.97
CA VAL A 346 -5.71 23.12 6.00
C VAL A 346 -6.97 23.83 5.51
N ASP A 347 -6.82 25.03 4.93
CA ASP A 347 -7.94 25.82 4.42
C ASP A 347 -8.62 25.12 3.22
N ALA A 348 -7.84 24.49 2.32
CA ALA A 348 -8.38 23.70 1.20
C ALA A 348 -9.18 22.48 1.69
N VAL A 349 -8.64 21.70 2.64
CA VAL A 349 -9.35 20.55 3.23
C VAL A 349 -10.65 20.98 3.90
N ALA A 350 -10.65 22.11 4.62
CA ALA A 350 -11.86 22.65 5.24
C ALA A 350 -12.90 23.09 4.20
N ALA A 351 -12.47 23.75 3.12
CA ALA A 351 -13.36 24.16 2.04
C ALA A 351 -13.97 22.96 1.31
N MET A 352 -13.15 21.95 0.99
CA MET A 352 -13.58 20.69 0.39
C MET A 352 -14.56 19.94 1.30
N GLY A 353 -14.28 19.86 2.60
CA GLY A 353 -15.17 19.28 3.60
C GLY A 353 -16.54 19.97 3.62
N ALA A 354 -16.56 21.30 3.57
CA ALA A 354 -17.79 22.07 3.51
C ALA A 354 -18.56 21.88 2.19
N ALA A 355 -17.89 21.71 1.06
CA ALA A 355 -18.52 21.39 -0.23
C ALA A 355 -19.19 20.00 -0.19
N CYS A 356 -18.44 19.00 0.27
CA CYS A 356 -18.92 17.65 0.51
C CYS A 356 -20.14 17.61 1.46
N ASP A 357 -20.11 18.34 2.58
CA ASP A 357 -21.23 18.43 3.52
C ASP A 357 -22.49 19.03 2.89
N ARG A 358 -22.35 20.09 2.06
CA ARG A 358 -23.47 20.66 1.29
C ARG A 358 -24.08 19.65 0.32
N ALA A 359 -23.24 18.82 -0.30
CA ALA A 359 -23.65 17.79 -1.24
C ALA A 359 -24.15 16.49 -0.56
N GLY A 360 -24.02 16.36 0.76
CA GLY A 360 -24.37 15.13 1.49
C GLY A 360 -23.43 13.95 1.21
N VAL A 361 -22.19 14.23 0.81
CA VAL A 361 -21.15 13.25 0.49
C VAL A 361 -20.06 13.31 1.57
N PRO A 362 -19.60 12.19 2.15
CA PRO A 362 -18.43 12.21 3.04
C PRO A 362 -17.17 12.64 2.28
N LEU A 363 -16.34 13.54 2.85
CA LEU A 363 -15.06 13.90 2.22
C LEU A 363 -14.14 12.69 2.05
N ALA A 364 -14.19 11.72 2.98
CA ALA A 364 -13.48 10.45 2.86
C ALA A 364 -13.90 9.69 1.59
N ALA A 365 -15.21 9.63 1.30
CA ALA A 365 -15.71 9.03 0.07
C ALA A 365 -15.20 9.77 -1.17
N ALA A 366 -15.27 11.09 -1.19
CA ALA A 366 -14.73 11.89 -2.30
C ALA A 366 -13.22 11.67 -2.50
N ALA A 367 -12.44 11.58 -1.42
CA ALA A 367 -11.01 11.34 -1.46
C ALA A 367 -10.65 9.94 -1.99
N LEU A 368 -11.38 8.90 -1.53
CA LEU A 368 -11.20 7.55 -2.03
C LEU A 368 -11.62 7.45 -3.50
N ARG A 369 -12.80 7.97 -3.84
CA ARG A 369 -13.35 7.94 -5.19
C ARG A 369 -12.53 8.75 -6.17
N PHE A 370 -11.84 9.82 -5.75
CA PHE A 370 -10.89 10.56 -6.59
C PHE A 370 -9.83 9.61 -7.19
N SER A 371 -9.30 8.70 -6.37
CA SER A 371 -8.35 7.69 -6.83
C SER A 371 -9.03 6.56 -7.59
N THR A 372 -10.09 5.97 -7.03
CA THR A 372 -10.67 4.74 -7.58
C THR A 372 -11.46 4.95 -8.87
N ARG A 373 -11.93 6.18 -9.14
CA ARG A 373 -12.57 6.55 -10.40
C ARG A 373 -11.59 6.75 -11.56
N ASP A 374 -10.32 7.04 -11.27
CA ASP A 374 -9.31 7.24 -12.31
C ASP A 374 -8.95 5.89 -12.95
N PRO A 375 -9.12 5.71 -14.27
CA PRO A 375 -8.80 4.46 -14.94
C PRO A 375 -7.30 4.18 -15.01
N ARG A 376 -6.43 5.19 -14.81
CA ARG A 376 -4.97 5.04 -14.78
C ARG A 376 -4.50 4.36 -13.51
N VAL A 377 -5.22 4.53 -12.40
CA VAL A 377 -4.93 3.84 -11.13
C VAL A 377 -5.47 2.42 -11.22
N THR A 378 -4.64 1.40 -11.05
CA THR A 378 -5.06 -0.01 -11.05
C THR A 378 -5.82 -0.34 -9.75
N THR A 379 -5.24 -0.04 -8.60
CA THR A 379 -5.88 -0.25 -7.30
C THR A 379 -5.45 0.81 -6.29
N THR A 380 -6.30 1.06 -5.29
CA THR A 380 -6.09 2.05 -4.24
C THR A 380 -5.92 1.39 -2.88
N VAL A 381 -4.82 1.68 -2.20
CA VAL A 381 -4.49 1.14 -0.87
C VAL A 381 -5.18 1.95 0.22
N VAL A 382 -6.02 1.28 1.01
CA VAL A 382 -6.69 1.83 2.18
C VAL A 382 -6.32 1.05 3.42
N GLY A 383 -5.79 1.72 4.44
CA GLY A 383 -5.41 1.10 5.70
C GLY A 383 -6.60 0.91 6.63
N ALA A 384 -6.79 -0.30 7.15
CA ALA A 384 -7.80 -0.59 8.18
C ALA A 384 -7.32 -1.72 9.11
N THR A 385 -7.67 -1.59 10.39
CA THR A 385 -7.52 -2.68 11.38
C THR A 385 -8.86 -3.19 11.91
N SER A 386 -9.88 -2.32 12.00
CA SER A 386 -11.22 -2.69 12.44
C SER A 386 -12.13 -3.06 11.27
N ALA A 387 -13.09 -3.93 11.54
CA ALA A 387 -14.14 -4.28 10.58
C ALA A 387 -15.01 -3.07 10.21
N GLU A 388 -15.23 -2.15 11.16
CA GLU A 388 -15.98 -0.90 10.92
C GLU A 388 -15.29 -0.01 9.89
N HIS A 389 -13.97 0.18 9.99
CA HIS A 389 -13.23 0.96 8.98
C HIS A 389 -13.22 0.27 7.62
N TYR A 390 -13.14 -1.07 7.60
CA TYR A 390 -13.27 -1.85 6.37
C TYR A 390 -14.63 -1.61 5.70
N ASP A 391 -15.71 -1.79 6.45
CA ASP A 391 -17.08 -1.62 5.96
C ASP A 391 -17.31 -0.18 5.48
N ALA A 392 -16.76 0.81 6.18
CA ALA A 392 -16.85 2.22 5.81
C ALA A 392 -16.17 2.53 4.48
N PHE A 393 -14.91 2.13 4.26
CA PHE A 393 -14.24 2.47 3.00
C PHE A 393 -14.82 1.69 1.81
N VAL A 394 -15.33 0.47 2.03
CA VAL A 394 -16.04 -0.29 0.99
C VAL A 394 -17.35 0.40 0.61
N ALA A 395 -18.10 0.90 1.60
CA ALA A 395 -19.30 1.68 1.32
C ALA A 395 -18.97 2.99 0.58
N ASP A 396 -17.92 3.69 0.99
CA ASP A 396 -17.44 4.92 0.36
C ASP A 396 -17.05 4.73 -1.12
N ASP A 397 -16.38 3.62 -1.48
CA ASP A 397 -16.07 3.32 -2.90
C ASP A 397 -17.33 3.02 -3.74
N GLY A 398 -18.39 2.53 -3.09
CA GLY A 398 -19.68 2.26 -3.71
C GLY A 398 -20.58 3.49 -3.87
N LEU A 399 -20.17 4.67 -3.38
CA LEU A 399 -20.95 5.89 -3.51
C LEU A 399 -20.81 6.49 -4.91
N GLU A 400 -21.97 6.75 -5.51
CA GLU A 400 -22.08 7.59 -6.71
C GLU A 400 -21.94 9.06 -6.29
N ILE A 401 -20.89 9.71 -6.79
CA ILE A 401 -20.56 11.10 -6.48
C ILE A 401 -20.69 11.93 -7.75
N PRO A 402 -21.49 13.01 -7.76
CA PRO A 402 -21.68 13.85 -8.94
C PRO A 402 -20.38 14.45 -9.46
N ASP A 403 -20.20 14.49 -10.78
CA ASP A 403 -19.03 15.11 -11.41
C ASP A 403 -18.90 16.59 -11.06
N ALA A 404 -20.03 17.31 -10.93
CA ALA A 404 -20.05 18.70 -10.47
C ALA A 404 -19.42 18.89 -9.07
N LEU A 405 -19.50 17.89 -8.18
CA LEU A 405 -18.81 17.97 -6.89
C LEU A 405 -17.29 17.81 -7.09
N PHE A 406 -16.85 16.92 -7.97
CA PHE A 406 -15.40 16.80 -8.26
C PHE A 406 -14.84 18.06 -8.91
N GLU A 407 -15.57 18.69 -9.83
CA GLU A 407 -15.20 19.98 -10.42
C GLU A 407 -15.07 21.08 -9.35
N GLU A 408 -16.01 21.13 -8.40
CA GLU A 408 -15.91 22.06 -7.26
C GLU A 408 -14.69 21.75 -6.40
N LEU A 409 -14.45 20.48 -6.05
CA LEU A 409 -13.29 20.05 -5.25
C LEU A 409 -11.96 20.36 -5.95
N GLU A 410 -11.89 20.19 -7.27
CA GLU A 410 -10.72 20.54 -8.07
C GLU A 410 -10.45 22.05 -8.03
N SER A 411 -11.50 22.88 -8.14
CA SER A 411 -11.35 24.34 -8.01
C SER A 411 -10.88 24.80 -6.63
N LEU A 412 -11.05 23.97 -5.61
CA LEU A 412 -10.61 24.20 -4.23
C LEU A 412 -9.21 23.64 -3.94
N ALA A 413 -8.58 22.97 -4.91
CA ALA A 413 -7.24 22.42 -4.73
C ALA A 413 -6.23 23.53 -4.40
N PRO A 414 -5.29 23.28 -3.48
CA PRO A 414 -4.24 24.24 -3.17
C PRO A 414 -3.30 24.43 -4.38
N PRO A 415 -2.60 25.57 -4.47
CA PRO A 415 -1.63 25.81 -5.53
C PRO A 415 -0.61 24.67 -5.62
N SER A 416 -0.26 24.28 -6.85
CA SER A 416 0.67 23.16 -7.08
C SER A 416 2.08 23.38 -6.53
N THR A 417 2.45 24.63 -6.24
CA THR A 417 3.68 24.99 -5.52
C THR A 417 3.74 24.47 -4.08
N LEU A 418 2.63 24.01 -3.52
CA LEU A 418 2.52 23.44 -2.17
C LEU A 418 2.35 21.92 -2.15
N TRP A 419 2.35 21.28 -3.32
CA TRP A 419 2.33 19.82 -3.41
C TRP A 419 3.68 19.23 -2.97
N GLN A 420 3.65 17.95 -2.57
CA GLN A 420 4.80 17.20 -2.09
C GLN A 420 5.97 17.27 -3.05
N ASP A 421 5.70 17.06 -4.34
CA ASP A 421 6.69 17.26 -5.42
C ASP A 421 6.19 18.38 -6.34
N ALA A 422 6.29 19.62 -5.86
CA ALA A 422 5.87 20.81 -6.60
C ALA A 422 6.43 20.83 -8.04
N PRO A 423 5.71 21.39 -9.03
CA PRO A 423 6.17 21.44 -10.41
C PRO A 423 7.57 22.06 -10.53
N GLY A 424 8.45 21.39 -11.28
CA GLY A 424 9.85 21.78 -11.41
C GLY A 424 10.75 21.33 -10.26
N SER A 425 10.22 20.64 -9.25
CA SER A 425 11.05 19.89 -8.31
C SER A 425 11.83 18.82 -9.07
N THR A 426 13.13 18.75 -8.78
CA THR A 426 14.00 17.73 -9.35
C THR A 426 14.49 16.83 -8.23
N TRP A 427 14.47 15.53 -8.45
CA TRP A 427 15.31 14.63 -7.68
C TRP A 427 16.76 14.80 -8.15
N PRO A 428 17.74 15.05 -7.26
CA PRO A 428 19.13 15.07 -7.68
C PRO A 428 19.46 13.72 -8.33
N ARG A 429 19.94 13.80 -9.58
CA ARG A 429 20.41 12.63 -10.31
C ARG A 429 21.61 12.02 -9.61
#